data_AF-A0A317H8X8-F1
#
_entry.id   AF-A0A317H8X8-F1
#
_cell.length_a   1.000
_cell.length_b   1.000
_cell.length_c   1.000
_cell.angle_alpha   90.00
_cell.angle_beta   90.00
_cell.angle_gamma   90.00
#
_symmetry.space_group_name_H-M   'P 1'
#
loop_
_entity.id
_entity.type
_entity.pdbx_description
1 polymer ?
#
loop_
_entity_poly.entity_id
_entity_poly.type
_entity_poly.pdbx_seq_one_letter_code
_entity_poly.pdbx_strand_id
1 'polypeptide(L)'
;MDLDKTVELVTNLDRAAIEARLKQVAADAKARSLDDIPTLLGDFVGMSQDELRKRVALCLQALSESPEHKALFTQLELIELNLPNLG
;
A
#
# COMPACT_ATOMS: atom_id res chain seq x y z
N MET A 1 9.59 -1.62 26.97
CA MET A 1 10.19 -1.66 25.62
C MET A 1 9.14 -1.14 24.65
N ASP A 2 9.21 0.18 24.46
CA ASP A 2 8.90 0.93 23.24
C ASP A 2 7.47 0.87 22.69
N LEU A 3 6.62 1.70 23.31
CA LEU A 3 5.28 2.09 22.84
C LEU A 3 5.30 3.32 21.89
N ASP A 4 6.43 3.57 21.21
CA ASP A 4 6.64 4.76 20.38
C ASP A 4 6.87 4.40 18.90
N LYS A 5 6.00 3.58 18.32
CA LYS A 5 5.76 3.67 16.87
C LYS A 5 4.69 4.73 16.66
N THR A 6 5.05 5.97 16.98
CA THR A 6 4.40 7.15 16.41
C THR A 6 4.29 6.87 14.92
N VAL A 7 3.05 6.72 14.45
CA VAL A 7 2.74 6.74 13.04
C VAL A 7 3.04 8.18 12.62
N GLU A 8 4.33 8.50 12.45
CA GLU A 8 4.71 9.69 11.71
C GLU A 8 4.01 9.51 10.37
N LEU A 9 3.08 10.41 10.07
CA LEU A 9 2.51 10.55 8.75
C LEU A 9 3.69 10.85 7.82
N VAL A 10 4.33 9.79 7.32
CA VAL A 10 5.52 9.90 6.48
C VAL A 10 5.02 10.39 5.13
N THR A 11 5.02 11.71 4.95
CA THR A 11 4.70 12.40 3.70
C THR A 11 5.92 12.51 2.78
N ASN A 12 7.00 11.77 3.07
CA ASN A 12 8.23 11.77 2.30
C ASN A 12 8.83 10.36 2.18
N LEU A 13 8.02 9.37 1.80
CA LEU A 13 8.52 8.02 1.53
C LEU A 13 9.32 8.01 0.21
N ASP A 14 10.51 7.43 0.26
CA ASP A 14 11.28 7.09 -0.93
C ASP A 14 10.77 5.80 -1.58
N ARG A 15 11.33 5.44 -2.74
CA ARG A 15 10.97 4.23 -3.48
C ARG A 15 11.07 2.97 -2.61
N ALA A 16 12.17 2.82 -1.87
CA ALA A 16 12.41 1.65 -1.05
C ALA A 16 11.35 1.52 0.05
N ALA A 17 10.96 2.63 0.69
CA ALA A 17 9.93 2.65 1.71
C ALA A 17 8.52 2.39 1.13
N ILE A 18 8.22 2.90 -0.07
CA ILE A 18 6.97 2.60 -0.79
C ILE A 18 6.88 1.11 -1.11
N GLU A 19 7.92 0.52 -1.70
CA GLU A 19 7.96 -0.90 -2.04
C GLU A 19 7.90 -1.79 -0.78
N ALA A 20 8.56 -1.40 0.31
CA ALA A 20 8.47 -2.11 1.59
C ALA A 20 7.05 -2.10 2.16
N ARG A 21 6.33 -0.97 2.06
CA ARG A 21 4.93 -0.87 2.50
C ARG A 21 3.99 -1.66 1.62
N LEU A 22 4.16 -1.63 0.30
CA LEU A 22 3.39 -2.47 -0.63
C LEU A 22 3.57 -3.96 -0.34
N LYS A 23 4.81 -4.37 -0.01
CA LYS A 23 5.09 -5.73 0.44
C LYS A 23 4.34 -6.09 1.73
N GLN A 24 4.30 -5.18 2.69
CA GLN A 24 3.56 -5.37 3.95
C GLN A 24 2.05 -5.48 3.68
N VAL A 25 1.48 -4.59 2.86
CA VAL A 25 0.07 -4.64 2.45
C VAL A 25 -0.28 -5.97 1.78
N ALA A 26 0.56 -6.44 0.86
CA ALA A 26 0.37 -7.73 0.18
C ALA A 26 0.39 -8.91 1.18
N ALA A 27 1.31 -8.89 2.14
CA ALA A 27 1.40 -9.92 3.18
C ALA A 27 0.18 -9.90 4.13
N ASP A 28 -0.22 -8.71 4.59
CA ASP A 28 -1.36 -8.52 5.48
C ASP A 28 -2.69 -8.88 4.78
N ALA A 29 -2.83 -8.59 3.49
CA ALA A 29 -3.97 -9.00 2.68
C ALA A 29 -4.03 -10.53 2.57
N LYS A 30 -2.91 -11.19 2.27
CA LYS A 30 -2.84 -12.65 2.23
C LYS A 30 -3.19 -13.30 3.56
N ALA A 31 -2.75 -12.71 4.68
CA ALA A 31 -3.10 -13.20 6.02
C ALA A 31 -4.60 -13.08 6.34
N ARG A 32 -5.33 -12.24 5.60
CA ARG A 32 -6.78 -12.03 5.70
C ARG A 32 -7.55 -12.75 4.58
N SER A 33 -6.90 -13.64 3.83
CA SER A 33 -7.47 -14.35 2.68
C SER A 33 -7.98 -13.42 1.56
N LEU A 34 -7.35 -12.25 1.40
CA LEU A 34 -7.61 -11.30 0.33
C LEU A 34 -6.57 -11.47 -0.78
N ASP A 35 -6.62 -12.60 -1.47
CA ASP A 35 -5.65 -12.95 -2.53
C ASP A 35 -5.75 -12.04 -3.76
N ASP A 36 -6.86 -11.32 -3.94
CA ASP A 36 -7.04 -10.36 -5.02
C ASP A 36 -6.07 -9.18 -4.90
N ILE A 37 -5.77 -8.71 -3.68
CA ILE A 37 -4.89 -7.55 -3.45
C ILE A 37 -3.44 -7.81 -3.91
N PRO A 38 -2.74 -8.86 -3.46
CA PRO A 38 -1.40 -9.18 -3.98
C PRO A 38 -1.43 -9.51 -5.47
N THR A 39 -2.54 -10.07 -5.99
CA THR A 39 -2.71 -10.33 -7.43
C THR A 39 -2.79 -9.03 -8.24
N LEU A 40 -3.57 -8.05 -7.78
CA LEU A 40 -3.71 -6.72 -8.40
C LEU A 40 -2.42 -5.90 -8.31
N LEU A 41 -1.69 -6.01 -7.19
CA LEU A 41 -0.38 -5.36 -7.03
C LEU A 41 0.68 -5.97 -7.97
N GLY A 42 0.60 -7.28 -8.21
CA GLY A 42 1.57 -8.00 -9.03
C GLY A 42 3.00 -7.88 -8.50
N ASP A 43 3.98 -8.00 -9.39
CA ASP A 43 5.35 -7.57 -9.08
C ASP A 43 5.41 -6.04 -9.20
N PHE A 44 5.60 -5.34 -8.09
CA PHE A 44 5.59 -3.87 -8.02
C PHE A 44 7.00 -3.27 -7.91
N VAL A 45 8.04 -4.11 -7.78
CA VAL A 45 9.42 -3.64 -7.60
C VAL A 45 9.92 -3.00 -8.90
N GLY A 46 10.47 -1.79 -8.82
CA GLY A 46 11.01 -1.08 -9.98
C GLY A 46 9.96 -0.53 -10.95
N MET A 47 8.67 -0.57 -10.60
CA MET A 47 7.61 -0.02 -11.44
C MET A 47 7.65 1.49 -11.56
N SER A 48 7.14 1.98 -12.70
CA SER A 48 6.90 3.40 -12.90
C SER A 48 5.84 3.90 -11.92
N GLN A 49 5.92 5.17 -11.58
CA GLN A 49 4.95 5.82 -10.71
C GLN A 49 3.51 5.65 -11.22
N ASP A 50 3.29 5.81 -12.52
CA ASP A 50 1.95 5.71 -13.11
C ASP A 50 1.38 4.29 -13.03
N GLU A 51 2.22 3.27 -13.20
CA GLU A 51 1.79 1.89 -13.08
C GLU A 51 1.46 1.54 -11.62
N LEU A 52 2.30 1.97 -10.67
CA LEU A 52 2.02 1.84 -9.25
C LEU A 52 0.72 2.53 -8.86
N ARG A 53 0.49 3.75 -9.35
CA ARG A 53 -0.74 4.51 -9.07
C ARG A 53 -1.98 3.76 -9.53
N LYS A 54 -1.96 3.22 -10.75
CA LYS A 54 -3.08 2.43 -11.29
C LYS A 54 -3.39 1.22 -10.41
N ARG A 55 -2.36 0.47 -9.99
CA ARG A 55 -2.54 -0.73 -9.18
C ARG A 55 -3.03 -0.44 -7.77
N VAL A 56 -2.46 0.59 -7.15
CA VAL A 56 -2.90 1.06 -5.83
C VAL A 56 -4.37 1.51 -5.90
N ALA A 57 -4.76 2.26 -6.94
CA ALA A 57 -6.15 2.68 -7.13
C ALA A 57 -7.11 1.49 -7.30
N LEU A 58 -6.73 0.46 -8.07
CA LEU A 58 -7.52 -0.78 -8.20
C LEU A 58 -7.68 -1.51 -6.86
N CYS A 59 -6.61 -1.57 -6.05
CA CYS A 59 -6.68 -2.18 -4.71
C CYS A 59 -7.57 -1.37 -3.77
N LEU A 60 -7.49 -0.05 -3.81
CA LEU A 60 -8.37 0.84 -3.04
C LEU A 60 -9.83 0.63 -3.42
N GLN A 61 -10.12 0.53 -4.72
CA GLN A 61 -11.46 0.21 -5.20
C GLN A 61 -11.95 -1.14 -4.68
N ALA A 62 -11.14 -2.20 -4.77
CA ALA A 62 -11.50 -3.53 -4.27
C ALA A 62 -11.76 -3.54 -2.76
N LEU A 63 -11.01 -2.75 -1.98
CA LEU A 63 -11.20 -2.64 -0.53
C LEU A 63 -12.33 -1.67 -0.15
N SER A 64 -12.75 -0.77 -1.03
CA SER A 64 -13.83 0.20 -0.75
C SER A 64 -15.17 -0.48 -0.46
N GLU A 65 -15.38 -1.69 -0.99
CA GLU A 65 -16.59 -2.48 -0.78
C GLU A 65 -16.60 -3.24 0.55
N SER A 66 -15.47 -3.28 1.27
CA SER A 66 -15.27 -4.10 2.48
C SER A 66 -14.76 -3.26 3.67
N PRO A 67 -15.66 -2.64 4.47
CA PRO A 67 -15.29 -1.78 5.60
C PRO A 67 -14.41 -2.46 6.67
N GLU A 68 -14.51 -3.78 6.78
CA GLU A 68 -13.69 -4.65 7.64
C GLU A 68 -12.18 -4.63 7.31
N HIS A 69 -11.81 -4.12 6.13
CA HIS A 69 -10.44 -4.00 5.67
C HIS A 69 -9.92 -2.56 5.67
N LYS A 70 -10.58 -1.66 6.41
CA LYS A 70 -10.20 -0.24 6.54
C LYS A 70 -8.72 -0.02 6.86
N ALA A 71 -8.09 -0.88 7.66
CA ALA A 71 -6.68 -0.77 7.97
C ALA A 71 -5.77 -0.93 6.73
N LEU A 72 -6.10 -1.86 5.82
CA LEU A 72 -5.39 -2.04 4.55
C LEU A 72 -5.66 -0.87 3.60
N PHE A 73 -6.91 -0.42 3.56
CA PHE A 73 -7.32 0.74 2.77
C PHE A 73 -6.49 1.98 3.15
N THR A 74 -6.42 2.31 4.44
CA THR A 74 -5.62 3.45 4.93
C THR A 74 -4.13 3.31 4.63
N GLN A 75 -3.56 2.10 4.66
CA GLN A 75 -2.16 1.89 4.26
C GLN A 75 -1.94 2.18 2.76
N LEU A 76 -2.88 1.76 1.90
CA LEU A 76 -2.82 2.01 0.46
C LEU A 76 -3.02 3.50 0.13
N GLU A 77 -3.92 4.21 0.83
CA GLU A 77 -4.07 5.67 0.68
C GLU A 77 -2.76 6.39 1.02
N LEU A 78 -2.08 6.00 2.11
CA LEU A 78 -0.80 6.58 2.48
C LEU A 78 0.28 6.34 1.41
N ILE A 79 0.28 5.16 0.79
CA ILE A 79 1.18 4.87 -0.33
C ILE A 79 0.83 5.77 -1.52
N GLU A 80 -0.45 5.86 -1.90
CA GLU A 80 -0.92 6.68 -3.02
C GLU A 80 -0.49 8.14 -2.87
N LEU A 81 -0.65 8.71 -1.67
CA LEU A 81 -0.24 10.08 -1.33
C LEU A 81 1.27 10.32 -1.49
N ASN A 82 2.09 9.28 -1.34
CA ASN A 82 3.55 9.35 -1.47
C ASN A 82 4.06 8.96 -2.85
N LEU A 83 3.24 8.38 -3.74
CA LEU A 83 3.67 8.02 -5.10
C LEU A 83 4.28 9.20 -5.88
N PRO A 84 3.78 10.45 -5.78
CA PRO A 84 4.41 11.60 -6.44
C PRO A 84 5.88 11.86 -6.06
N ASN A 85 6.36 11.30 -4.95
CA ASN A 85 7.77 11.42 -4.54
C ASN A 85 8.72 10.56 -5.39
N LEU A 86 8.18 9.68 -6.25
CA LEU A 86 8.98 8.76 -7.06
C LEU A 86 9.62 9.41 -8.29
N GLY A 87 9.23 10.64 -8.64
CA GLY A 87 9.76 11.39 -9.78
C GLY A 87 9.04 11.12 -11.09
#